data_AF-A0A1Q7IWB7-F1
#
_entry.id   AF-A0A1Q7IWB7-F1
#
_cell.length_a   1.000
_cell.length_b   1.000
_cell.length_c   1.000
_cell.angle_alpha   90.00
_cell.angle_beta   90.00
_cell.angle_gamma   90.00
#
_symmetry.space_group_name_H-M   'P 1'
#
loop_
_entity.id
_entity.type
_entity.pdbx_description
1 polymer ?
#
loop_
_entity_poly.entity_id
_entity_poly.type
_entity_poly.pdbx_seq_one_letter_code
_entity_poly.pdbx_strand_id
1 'polypeptide(L)'
;MRLFVVAIVGAAVFGTSGCDKPKERARDEAAIAAAIEQARREDAEADRQMRERADQQEQERREAEQAAIDARAAAEDARRAKQTRFEQQVRATLIDPSSLQIRNQRLTADGAALCAEVSAKNKQGVYAGFRRVIVTDSGVSIDQDPDDNDRRPEHRFAAISRLTGCY
;
A
#
# COMPACT_ATOMS: atom_id res chain seq x y z
N MET A 1 -40.80 -35.58 -22.48
CA MET A 1 -40.31 -36.84 -23.09
C MET A 1 -39.17 -37.33 -22.23
N ARG A 2 -39.15 -38.48 -21.57
CA ARG A 2 -39.87 -39.75 -21.74
C ARG A 2 -40.38 -40.25 -20.39
N LEU A 3 -41.63 -40.70 -20.39
CA LEU A 3 -42.24 -41.58 -19.39
C LEU A 3 -41.52 -42.93 -19.37
N PHE A 4 -41.39 -43.55 -18.21
CA PHE A 4 -41.60 -44.99 -18.04
C PHE A 4 -42.30 -45.26 -16.70
N VAL A 5 -43.38 -46.03 -16.80
CA VAL A 5 -44.33 -46.43 -15.75
C VAL A 5 -44.25 -47.96 -15.64
N VAL A 6 -44.56 -48.50 -14.45
CA VAL A 6 -44.92 -49.91 -14.11
C VAL A 6 -43.70 -50.83 -13.92
N ALA A 7 -43.51 -51.59 -12.83
CA ALA A 7 -44.48 -52.48 -12.19
C ALA A 7 -44.29 -52.66 -10.67
N ILE A 8 -45.42 -52.61 -9.96
CA ILE A 8 -45.61 -53.18 -8.62
C ILE A 8 -45.78 -54.70 -8.80
N VAL A 9 -44.93 -55.49 -8.15
CA VAL A 9 -45.17 -56.92 -7.91
C VAL A 9 -45.25 -57.10 -6.41
N GLY A 10 -46.46 -57.34 -5.92
CA GLY A 10 -46.68 -57.85 -4.57
C GLY A 10 -46.56 -59.37 -4.56
N ALA A 11 -45.90 -59.91 -3.55
CA ALA A 11 -46.22 -61.22 -2.97
C ALA A 11 -45.64 -61.26 -1.55
N ALA A 12 -46.54 -61.41 -0.58
CA ALA A 12 -46.24 -61.65 0.81
C ALA A 12 -45.45 -62.96 1.00
N VAL A 13 -44.39 -62.92 1.80
CA VAL A 13 -43.81 -64.10 2.44
C VAL A 13 -43.73 -63.82 3.94
N PHE A 14 -44.62 -64.50 4.66
CA PHE A 14 -44.43 -65.18 5.95
C PHE A 14 -43.43 -64.60 6.95
N GLY A 15 -43.95 -64.34 8.15
CA GLY A 15 -43.16 -64.02 9.33
C GLY A 15 -42.07 -65.05 9.61
N THR A 16 -40.85 -64.55 9.72
CA THR A 16 -39.81 -65.18 10.54
C THR A 16 -39.90 -64.60 11.93
N SER A 17 -40.54 -65.38 12.80
CA SER A 17 -40.22 -65.60 14.20
C SER A 17 -39.00 -64.83 14.73
N GLY A 18 -39.23 -64.07 15.80
CA GLY A 18 -38.18 -63.48 16.62
C GLY A 18 -37.18 -64.52 17.11
N CYS A 19 -35.92 -64.28 16.78
CA CYS A 19 -34.76 -64.67 17.56
C CYS A 19 -33.80 -63.48 17.49
N ASP A 20 -34.15 -62.43 18.25
CA ASP A 20 -33.23 -61.35 18.55
C ASP A 20 -32.01 -61.95 19.22
N LYS A 21 -30.88 -61.97 18.50
CA LYS A 21 -29.58 -62.26 19.09
C LYS A 21 -29.14 -60.98 19.82
N PRO A 22 -29.12 -60.94 21.16
CA PRO A 22 -28.73 -59.74 21.91
C PRO A 22 -27.29 -59.29 21.59
N LYS A 23 -26.44 -60.19 21.08
CA LYS A 23 -25.08 -59.88 20.63
C LYS A 23 -25.00 -59.06 19.33
N GLU A 24 -26.02 -59.10 18.48
CA GLU A 24 -26.01 -58.40 17.17
C GLU A 24 -26.44 -56.95 17.35
N ARG A 25 -27.55 -56.70 18.05
CA ARG A 25 -28.00 -55.35 18.44
C ARG A 25 -26.94 -54.61 19.28
N ALA A 26 -26.27 -55.29 20.21
CA ALA A 26 -25.20 -54.69 21.00
C ALA A 26 -23.95 -54.31 20.17
N ARG A 27 -23.67 -55.04 19.07
CA ARG A 27 -22.59 -54.67 18.14
C ARG A 27 -22.99 -53.48 17.27
N ASP A 28 -24.24 -53.42 16.83
CA ASP A 28 -24.74 -52.32 16.01
C ASP A 28 -24.81 -51.01 16.82
N GLU A 29 -25.27 -51.05 18.07
CA GLU A 29 -25.26 -49.89 18.98
C GLU A 29 -23.83 -49.39 19.26
N ALA A 30 -22.87 -50.29 19.48
CA ALA A 30 -21.47 -49.93 19.66
C ALA A 30 -20.85 -49.32 18.39
N ALA A 31 -21.20 -49.84 17.21
CA ALA A 31 -20.75 -49.30 15.92
C ALA A 31 -21.33 -47.91 15.64
N ILE A 32 -22.60 -47.68 15.95
CA ILE A 32 -23.25 -46.37 15.82
C ILE A 32 -22.64 -45.36 16.79
N ALA A 33 -22.40 -45.76 18.05
CA ALA A 33 -21.75 -44.89 19.04
C ALA A 33 -20.33 -44.48 18.60
N ALA A 34 -19.55 -45.43 18.08
CA ALA A 34 -18.21 -45.16 17.54
C ALA A 34 -18.27 -44.22 16.32
N ALA A 35 -19.24 -44.41 15.42
CA ALA A 35 -19.42 -43.54 14.26
C ALA A 35 -19.80 -42.10 14.65
N ILE A 36 -20.65 -41.93 15.68
CA ILE A 36 -21.00 -40.60 16.21
C ILE A 36 -19.78 -39.92 16.85
N GLU A 37 -18.95 -40.66 17.59
CA GLU A 37 -17.73 -40.10 18.17
C GLU A 37 -16.72 -39.71 17.08
N GLN A 38 -16.56 -40.54 16.05
CA GLN A 38 -15.70 -40.23 14.92
C GLN A 38 -16.19 -38.97 14.18
N ALA A 39 -17.48 -38.88 13.87
CA ALA A 39 -18.06 -37.69 13.23
C ALA A 39 -17.82 -36.41 14.06
N ARG A 40 -17.97 -36.48 15.38
CA ARG A 40 -17.67 -35.33 16.27
C ARG A 40 -16.20 -34.90 16.23
N ARG A 41 -15.27 -35.85 16.07
CA ARG A 41 -13.83 -35.54 15.96
C ARG A 41 -13.51 -34.88 14.62
N GLU A 42 -14.07 -35.41 13.54
CA GLU A 42 -13.92 -34.86 12.19
C GLU A 42 -14.51 -33.44 12.10
N ASP A 43 -15.70 -33.21 12.65
CA ASP A 43 -16.31 -31.88 12.72
C ASP A 43 -15.45 -30.90 13.53
N ALA A 44 -14.92 -31.33 14.69
CA ALA A 44 -14.04 -30.50 15.51
C ALA A 44 -12.68 -30.19 14.83
N GLU A 45 -12.18 -31.08 13.98
CA GLU A 45 -10.99 -30.83 13.15
C GLU A 45 -11.30 -29.88 12.00
N ALA A 46 -12.43 -30.06 11.32
CA ALA A 46 -12.89 -29.17 10.26
C ALA A 46 -13.10 -27.74 10.78
N ASP A 47 -13.73 -27.60 11.95
CA ASP A 47 -13.92 -26.30 12.62
C ASP A 47 -12.59 -25.64 12.99
N ARG A 48 -11.63 -26.41 13.50
CA ARG A 48 -10.29 -25.90 13.83
C ARG A 48 -9.56 -25.40 12.58
N GLN A 49 -9.52 -26.21 11.53
CA GLN A 49 -8.89 -25.83 10.26
C GLN A 49 -9.57 -24.61 9.62
N MET A 50 -10.90 -24.51 9.72
CA MET A 50 -11.63 -23.36 9.21
C MET A 50 -11.26 -22.08 9.95
N ARG A 51 -11.18 -22.13 11.28
CA ARG A 51 -10.76 -20.98 12.12
C ARG A 51 -9.32 -20.57 11.83
N GLU A 52 -8.40 -21.53 11.78
CA GLU A 52 -6.99 -21.25 11.49
C GLU A 52 -6.81 -20.58 10.12
N ARG A 53 -7.54 -21.04 9.10
CA ARG A 53 -7.53 -20.40 7.77
C ARG A 53 -8.11 -18.99 7.81
N ALA A 54 -9.19 -18.77 8.56
CA ALA A 54 -9.79 -17.45 8.70
C ALA A 54 -8.82 -16.48 9.42
N ASP A 55 -8.16 -16.94 10.48
CA ASP A 55 -7.18 -16.16 11.24
C ASP A 55 -5.95 -15.84 10.38
N GLN A 56 -5.43 -16.81 9.60
CA GLN A 56 -4.34 -16.59 8.65
C GLN A 56 -4.71 -15.54 7.60
N GLN A 57 -5.90 -15.64 7.00
CA GLN A 57 -6.38 -14.66 6.03
C GLN A 57 -6.52 -13.26 6.64
N GLU A 58 -6.97 -13.17 7.89
CA GLU A 58 -7.07 -11.89 8.58
C GLU A 58 -5.69 -11.29 8.89
N GLN A 59 -4.73 -12.12 9.32
CA GLN A 59 -3.35 -11.71 9.54
C GLN A 59 -2.71 -11.21 8.24
N GLU A 60 -2.82 -11.97 7.15
CA GLU A 60 -2.30 -11.57 5.83
C GLU A 60 -2.91 -10.23 5.37
N ARG A 61 -4.22 -10.02 5.59
CA ARG A 61 -4.87 -8.74 5.26
C ARG A 61 -4.31 -7.58 6.09
N ARG A 62 -4.14 -7.78 7.40
CA ARG A 62 -3.59 -6.76 8.31
C ARG A 62 -2.14 -6.43 7.98
N GLU A 63 -1.33 -7.45 7.69
CA GLU A 63 0.06 -7.28 7.27
C GLU A 63 0.17 -6.54 5.94
N ALA A 64 -0.67 -6.88 4.95
CA ALA A 64 -0.71 -6.19 3.67
C ALA A 64 -1.13 -4.71 3.81
N GLU A 65 -2.13 -4.44 4.66
CA GLU A 65 -2.57 -3.07 4.97
C GLU A 65 -1.45 -2.28 5.67
N GLN A 66 -0.81 -2.86 6.68
CA GLN A 66 0.29 -2.23 7.39
C GLN A 66 1.48 -1.95 6.46
N ALA A 67 1.84 -2.90 5.60
CA ALA A 67 2.90 -2.73 4.61
C ALA A 67 2.59 -1.58 3.62
N ALA A 68 1.31 -1.41 3.23
CA ALA A 68 0.90 -0.29 2.37
C ALA A 68 1.00 1.07 3.10
N ILE A 69 0.64 1.11 4.39
CA ILE A 69 0.78 2.30 5.23
C ILE A 69 2.26 2.67 5.38
N ASP A 70 3.11 1.69 5.72
CA ASP A 70 4.54 1.88 5.93
C ASP A 70 5.23 2.32 4.63
N ALA A 71 4.87 1.73 3.49
CA ALA A 71 5.38 2.15 2.19
C ALA A 71 4.99 3.60 1.86
N ARG A 72 3.76 4.02 2.20
CA ARG A 72 3.33 5.41 2.01
C ARG A 72 4.08 6.36 2.94
N ALA A 73 4.27 5.99 4.21
CA ALA A 73 5.03 6.77 5.17
C ALA A 73 6.48 6.96 4.71
N ALA A 74 7.14 5.88 4.31
CA ALA A 74 8.51 5.92 3.78
C ALA A 74 8.64 6.79 2.53
N ALA A 75 7.64 6.76 1.62
CA ALA A 75 7.62 7.61 0.43
C ALA A 75 7.48 9.11 0.79
N GLU A 76 6.62 9.44 1.75
CA GLU A 76 6.47 10.82 2.24
C GLU A 76 7.73 11.32 2.96
N ASP A 77 8.36 10.48 3.78
CA ASP A 77 9.61 10.81 4.46
C ASP A 77 10.76 11.04 3.47
N ALA A 78 10.89 10.17 2.46
CA ALA A 78 11.87 10.35 1.39
C ALA A 78 11.63 11.65 0.60
N ARG A 79 10.36 11.97 0.31
CA ARG A 79 9.96 13.21 -0.36
C ARG A 79 10.35 14.43 0.47
N ARG A 80 10.05 14.41 1.78
CA ARG A 80 10.39 15.49 2.72
C ARG A 80 11.90 15.66 2.84
N ALA A 81 12.66 14.56 2.97
CA ALA A 81 14.11 14.59 3.05
C ALA A 81 14.73 15.22 1.78
N LYS A 82 14.22 14.85 0.60
CA LYS A 82 14.69 15.42 -0.68
C LYS A 82 14.39 16.92 -0.77
N GLN A 83 13.19 17.33 -0.35
CA GLN A 83 12.84 18.74 -0.29
C GLN A 83 13.76 19.52 0.66
N THR A 84 13.98 19.03 1.88
CA THR A 84 14.92 19.66 2.84
C THR A 84 16.33 19.78 2.28
N ARG A 85 16.82 18.76 1.58
CA ARG A 85 18.13 18.82 0.90
C ARG A 85 18.16 19.94 -0.15
N PHE A 86 17.14 20.06 -0.98
CA PHE A 86 17.06 21.14 -1.98
C PHE A 86 16.93 22.53 -1.34
N GLU A 87 16.19 22.67 -0.24
CA GLU A 87 16.15 23.92 0.53
C GLU A 87 17.53 24.30 1.08
N GLN A 88 18.31 23.33 1.57
CA GLN A 88 19.69 23.55 2.01
C GLN A 88 20.60 24.00 0.85
N GLN A 89 20.43 23.43 -0.34
CA GLN A 89 21.18 23.88 -1.52
C GLN A 89 20.89 25.34 -1.85
N VAL A 90 19.63 25.77 -1.81
CA VAL A 90 19.29 27.19 -2.00
C VAL A 90 19.94 28.05 -0.93
N ARG A 91 19.84 27.65 0.35
CA ARG A 91 20.47 28.38 1.47
C ARG A 91 21.97 28.60 1.23
N ALA A 92 22.67 27.58 0.72
CA ALA A 92 24.10 27.65 0.45
C ALA A 92 24.47 28.65 -0.66
N THR A 93 23.53 29.02 -1.54
CA THR A 93 23.76 30.03 -2.59
C THR A 93 23.51 31.47 -2.15
N LEU A 94 22.95 31.68 -0.95
CA LEU A 94 22.56 33.00 -0.48
C LEU A 94 23.68 33.68 0.33
N ILE A 95 23.70 35.01 0.28
CA ILE A 95 24.62 35.84 1.08
C ILE A 95 24.27 35.76 2.56
N ASP A 96 22.98 35.84 2.90
CA ASP A 96 22.45 35.64 4.25
C ASP A 96 21.50 34.44 4.27
N PRO A 97 22.00 33.22 4.55
CA PRO A 97 21.20 32.00 4.57
C PRO A 97 20.07 32.02 5.61
N SER A 98 20.22 32.78 6.69
CA SER A 98 19.24 32.86 7.77
C SER A 98 18.01 33.68 7.39
N SER A 99 18.14 34.57 6.39
CA SER A 99 17.07 35.39 5.86
C SER A 99 16.20 34.70 4.79
N LEU A 100 16.49 33.43 4.46
CA LEU A 100 15.75 32.75 3.40
C LEU A 100 14.27 32.61 3.73
N GLN A 101 13.44 33.10 2.81
CA GLN A 101 12.00 32.87 2.76
C GLN A 101 11.67 32.07 1.51
N ILE A 102 10.93 30.98 1.68
CA ILE A 102 10.50 30.10 0.58
C ILE A 102 8.97 30.09 0.56
N ARG A 103 8.38 30.14 -0.64
CA ARG A 103 6.94 29.92 -0.87
C ARG A 103 6.71 29.15 -2.17
N ASN A 104 5.48 28.70 -2.38
CA ASN A 104 5.06 27.97 -3.59
C ASN A 104 5.96 26.76 -3.93
N GLN A 105 6.47 26.09 -2.91
CA GLN A 105 7.39 24.97 -3.06
C GLN A 105 6.67 23.73 -3.58
N ARG A 106 7.23 23.13 -4.63
CA ARG A 106 6.69 21.92 -5.25
C ARG A 106 7.82 21.10 -5.85
N LEU A 107 7.90 19.82 -5.48
CA LEU A 107 8.71 18.85 -6.20
C LEU A 107 8.03 18.46 -7.52
N THR A 108 8.84 18.26 -8.56
CA THR A 108 8.39 17.67 -9.82
C THR A 108 7.88 16.25 -9.62
N ALA A 109 7.12 15.70 -10.58
CA ALA A 109 6.49 14.39 -10.43
C ALA A 109 7.50 13.24 -10.27
N ASP A 110 8.66 13.36 -10.91
CA ASP A 110 9.81 12.47 -10.75
C ASP A 110 10.68 12.80 -9.52
N GLY A 111 10.35 13.87 -8.80
CA GLY A 111 11.11 14.40 -7.68
C GLY A 111 12.52 14.88 -8.04
N ALA A 112 12.85 15.05 -9.32
CA ALA A 112 14.20 15.44 -9.76
C ALA A 112 14.51 16.91 -9.51
N ALA A 113 13.47 17.77 -9.41
CA ALA A 113 13.63 19.19 -9.16
C ALA A 113 12.64 19.73 -8.13
N LEU A 114 13.05 20.79 -7.42
CA LEU A 114 12.18 21.64 -6.60
C LEU A 114 11.94 22.96 -7.34
N CYS A 115 10.69 23.22 -7.69
CA CYS A 115 10.23 24.53 -8.14
C CYS A 115 9.75 25.32 -6.92
N ALA A 116 10.26 26.52 -6.69
CA ALA A 116 9.82 27.37 -5.59
C ALA A 116 10.02 28.85 -5.91
N GLU A 117 9.50 29.72 -5.05
CA GLU A 117 9.83 31.13 -5.05
C GLU A 117 10.58 31.49 -3.77
N VAL A 118 11.70 32.20 -3.91
CA VAL A 118 12.57 32.53 -2.79
C VAL A 118 12.88 34.01 -2.71
N SER A 119 12.94 34.51 -1.48
CA SER A 119 13.35 35.86 -1.13
C SER A 119 14.40 35.78 -0.03
N ALA A 120 15.45 36.60 -0.13
CA ALA A 120 16.51 36.67 0.86
C ALA A 120 17.15 38.06 0.85
N LYS A 121 17.83 38.41 1.94
CA LYS A 121 18.57 39.67 2.03
C LYS A 121 19.79 39.65 1.11
N ASN A 122 20.00 40.76 0.40
CA ASN A 122 21.20 41.01 -0.37
C ASN A 122 22.34 41.55 0.51
N LYS A 123 23.48 41.94 -0.09
CA LYS A 123 24.62 42.51 0.64
C LYS A 123 24.28 43.79 1.42
N GLN A 124 23.23 44.52 1.03
CA GLN A 124 22.75 45.72 1.73
C GLN A 124 21.71 45.40 2.83
N GLY A 125 21.41 44.13 3.09
CA GLY A 125 20.44 43.71 4.10
C GLY A 125 18.97 43.86 3.69
N VAL A 126 18.70 44.14 2.41
CA VAL A 126 17.35 44.38 1.87
C VAL A 126 16.85 43.14 1.14
N TYR A 127 15.55 42.83 1.28
CA TYR A 127 14.89 41.80 0.50
C TYR A 127 14.60 42.27 -0.92
N ALA A 128 15.09 41.54 -1.92
CA ALA A 128 14.86 41.84 -3.33
C ALA A 128 13.49 41.37 -3.86
N GLY A 129 12.65 40.80 -2.99
CA GLY A 129 11.38 40.17 -3.37
C GLY A 129 11.52 38.69 -3.72
N PHE A 130 10.38 38.03 -3.92
CA PHE A 130 10.33 36.63 -4.30
C PHE A 130 10.67 36.44 -5.77
N ARG A 131 11.69 35.62 -6.03
CA ARG A 131 12.12 35.21 -7.38
C ARG A 131 11.92 33.73 -7.53
N ARG A 132 11.56 33.28 -8.74
CA ARG A 132 11.42 31.86 -9.03
C ARG A 132 12.80 31.19 -8.94
N VAL A 133 12.82 29.99 -8.40
CA VAL A 133 14.02 29.16 -8.30
C VAL A 133 13.67 27.73 -8.70
N ILE A 134 14.63 27.10 -9.38
CA ILE A 134 14.60 25.69 -9.70
C ILE A 134 15.85 25.07 -9.09
N VAL A 135 15.66 24.07 -8.25
CA VAL A 135 16.74 23.35 -7.60
C VAL A 135 16.76 21.93 -8.14
N THR A 136 17.92 21.46 -8.55
CA THR A 136 18.15 20.11 -9.05
C THR A 136 19.35 19.51 -8.35
N ASP A 137 19.56 18.20 -8.50
CA ASP A 137 20.82 17.56 -8.06
C ASP A 137 22.08 18.24 -8.65
N SER A 138 21.98 18.80 -9.86
CA SER A 138 23.07 19.50 -10.53
C SER A 138 23.31 20.93 -10.05
N GLY A 139 22.37 21.57 -9.35
CA GLY A 139 22.53 22.93 -8.87
C GLY A 139 21.24 23.74 -8.75
N VAL A 140 21.42 25.02 -8.42
CA VAL A 140 20.36 25.99 -8.16
C VAL A 140 20.33 27.02 -9.29
N SER A 141 19.16 27.20 -9.90
CA SER A 141 18.89 28.20 -10.93
C SER A 141 17.85 29.20 -10.41
N ILE A 142 18.24 30.47 -10.25
CA ILE A 142 17.34 31.54 -9.81
C ILE A 142 16.99 32.38 -11.04
N ASP A 143 15.72 32.74 -11.17
CA ASP A 143 15.22 33.64 -12.20
C ASP A 143 15.87 35.02 -12.01
N GLN A 144 16.79 35.35 -12.91
CA GLN A 144 17.57 36.59 -12.93
C GLN A 144 17.05 37.54 -14.00
N ASP A 145 17.35 38.83 -13.81
CA ASP A 145 17.06 39.90 -14.77
C ASP A 145 17.72 39.60 -16.13
N PRO A 146 17.09 39.87 -17.28
CA PRO A 146 17.71 39.72 -18.60
C PRO A 146 19.09 40.41 -18.76
N ASP A 147 19.43 41.38 -17.91
CA ASP A 147 20.75 42.04 -17.89
C ASP A 147 21.83 41.26 -17.12
N ASP A 148 21.50 40.12 -16.48
CA ASP A 148 22.46 39.26 -15.80
C ASP A 148 23.29 38.45 -16.82
N ASN A 149 24.57 38.77 -16.93
CA ASN A 149 25.46 38.26 -17.98
C ASN A 149 26.14 36.92 -17.63
N ASP A 150 25.81 36.28 -16.49
CA ASP A 150 26.37 34.97 -16.13
C ASP A 150 25.70 33.84 -16.94
N ARG A 151 26.35 33.45 -18.04
CA ARG A 151 25.81 32.52 -19.05
C ARG A 151 26.04 31.03 -18.76
N ARG A 152 26.40 30.66 -17.53
CA ARG A 152 26.63 29.25 -17.20
C ARG A 152 25.34 28.43 -17.35
N PRO A 153 25.40 27.16 -17.82
CA PRO A 153 24.22 26.35 -18.08
C PRO A 153 23.25 26.24 -16.89
N GLU A 154 23.79 26.12 -15.68
CA GLU A 154 23.04 26.07 -14.42
C GLU A 154 22.24 27.34 -14.09
N HIS A 155 22.57 28.47 -14.74
CA HIS A 155 21.91 29.76 -14.54
C HIS A 155 20.92 30.13 -15.66
N ARG A 156 20.74 29.25 -16.66
CA ARG A 156 19.72 29.43 -17.70
C ARG A 156 18.35 29.00 -17.21
N PHE A 157 17.75 29.81 -16.34
CA PHE A 157 16.45 29.54 -15.71
C PHE A 157 15.40 29.05 -16.72
N ALA A 158 15.25 29.74 -17.86
CA ALA A 158 14.28 29.35 -18.89
C ALA A 158 14.55 27.99 -19.55
N ALA A 159 15.82 27.58 -19.68
CA ALA A 159 16.15 26.27 -20.23
C ALA A 159 15.86 25.16 -19.20
N ILE A 160 16.26 25.38 -17.94
CA ILE A 160 16.04 24.42 -16.85
C ILE A 160 14.54 24.28 -16.57
N SER A 161 13.79 25.38 -16.55
CA SER A 161 12.32 25.42 -16.42
C SER A 161 11.64 24.46 -17.40
N ARG A 162 11.99 24.54 -18.70
CA ARG A 162 11.44 23.62 -19.71
C ARG A 162 11.84 22.17 -19.48
N LEU A 163 13.08 21.94 -19.04
CA LEU A 163 13.64 20.60 -18.87
C LEU A 163 13.04 19.89 -17.65
N THR A 164 12.80 20.63 -16.56
CA THR A 164 12.21 20.10 -15.32
C THR A 164 10.68 20.17 -15.30
N GLY A 165 10.06 20.91 -16.23
CA GLY A 165 8.63 21.20 -16.20
C GLY A 165 8.24 22.16 -15.07
N CYS A 166 9.20 22.91 -14.52
CA CYS A 166 8.94 23.99 -13.58
C CYS A 166 8.54 25.26 -14.36
N TYR A 167 7.33 25.74 -14.12
CA TYR A 167 6.74 26.96 -14.73
C TYR A 167 6.49 26.89 -16.24
#